data_AF-A0A834PBC4-F1
#
_entry.id   AF-A0A834PBC4-F1
#
_cell.length_a   1.000
_cell.length_b   1.000
_cell.length_c   1.000
_cell.angle_alpha   90.00
_cell.angle_beta   90.00
_cell.angle_gamma   90.00
#
_symmetry.space_group_name_H-M   'P 1'
#
loop_
_entity.id
_entity.type
_entity.pdbx_description
1 polymer ?
#
loop_
_entity_poly.entity_id
_entity_poly.type
_entity_poly.pdbx_seq_one_letter_code
_entity_poly.pdbx_strand_id
1 'polypeptide(L)' 'MYSDGHEVDGSWVLRVYVTDLQVERSLRVKGELHIGGVMLRLVEDLGIVEALETLAWIDLTTLSKYYEEEG' A
#
# COMPACT_ATOMS: atom_id res chain seq x y z
N MET A 1 -0.99 -10.65 -26.67
CA MET A 1 0.05 -11.66 -27.02
C MET A 1 -0.62 -13.03 -26.90
N TYR A 2 -0.21 -14.05 -27.65
CA TYR A 2 -0.76 -15.41 -27.48
C TYR A 2 0.34 -16.30 -26.87
N SER A 3 0.03 -17.01 -25.79
CA SER A 3 0.91 -18.03 -25.20
C SER A 3 0.11 -19.31 -25.04
N ASP A 4 0.64 -20.42 -25.57
CA ASP A 4 -0.01 -21.73 -25.51
C ASP A 4 -1.47 -21.74 -26.01
N GLY A 5 -1.76 -20.98 -27.08
CA GLY A 5 -3.10 -20.88 -27.66
C GLY A 5 -4.08 -19.98 -26.90
N HIS A 6 -3.68 -19.39 -25.77
CA HIS A 6 -4.50 -18.46 -24.98
C HIS A 6 -4.05 -17.02 -25.18
N GLU A 7 -5.02 -16.10 -25.29
CA GLU A 7 -4.73 -14.66 -25.29
C GLU A 7 -4.27 -14.23 -23.90
N VAL A 8 -3.04 -13.71 -23.83
CA VAL A 8 -2.50 -13.07 -22.63
C VAL A 8 -2.56 -11.56 -22.78
N ASP A 9 -3.07 -10.92 -21.73
CA ASP A 9 -3.35 -9.48 -21.64
C ASP A 9 -2.10 -8.61 -21.40
N GLY A 10 -0.91 -9.23 -21.41
CA GLY A 10 0.39 -8.57 -21.27
C GLY A 10 0.69 -8.08 -19.85
N SER A 11 -0.07 -8.49 -18.85
CA SER A 11 0.18 -8.13 -17.46
C SER A 11 1.16 -9.09 -16.77
N TRP A 12 1.84 -8.60 -15.73
CA TRP A 12 2.79 -9.36 -14.92
C TRP A 12 2.68 -8.97 -13.45
N VAL A 13 3.24 -9.80 -12.56
CA VAL A 13 3.24 -9.56 -11.11
C VAL A 13 4.50 -8.81 -10.70
N LEU A 14 4.33 -7.58 -10.24
CA LEU A 14 5.36 -6.76 -9.63
C LEU A 14 5.39 -7.01 -8.11
N ARG A 15 6.51 -7.53 -7.61
CA ARG A 15 6.78 -7.65 -6.18
C ARG A 15 7.44 -6.37 -5.65
N VAL A 16 6.86 -5.79 -4.61
CA VAL A 16 7.34 -4.55 -3.97
C VAL A 16 7.59 -4.83 -2.50
N TYR A 17 8.81 -4.61 -2.04
CA TYR A 17 9.15 -4.65 -0.63
C TYR A 17 9.13 -3.23 -0.07
N VAL A 18 8.21 -2.97 0.86
CA VAL A 18 8.05 -1.69 1.53
C VAL A 18 8.92 -1.72 2.79
N THR A 19 10.09 -1.08 2.71
CA THR A 19 11.14 -1.18 3.74
C THR A 19 10.67 -0.68 5.10
N ASP A 20 9.94 0.44 5.13
CA ASP A 20 9.52 1.09 6.38
C ASP A 20 8.46 0.27 7.14
N LEU A 21 7.71 -0.56 6.41
CA LEU A 21 6.70 -1.47 6.98
C LEU A 21 7.18 -2.92 7.06
N GLN A 22 8.37 -3.22 6.52
CA GLN A 22 8.93 -4.57 6.39
C GLN A 22 7.96 -5.60 5.79
N VAL A 23 7.16 -5.16 4.81
CA VAL A 23 6.10 -5.96 4.18
C VAL A 23 6.33 -6.07 2.68
N GLU A 24 6.09 -7.26 2.12
CA GLU A 24 6.10 -7.50 0.67
C GLU A 24 4.66 -7.50 0.12
N ARG A 25 4.44 -6.77 -0.98
CA ARG A 25 3.18 -6.75 -1.75
C ARG A 25 3.39 -7.21 -3.18
N SER A 26 2.38 -7.86 -3.74
CA SER A 26 2.37 -8.36 -5.12
C SER A 26 1.25 -7.68 -5.92
N LEU A 27 1.63 -6.83 -6.87
CA LEU A 27 0.69 -6.06 -7.69
C LEU A 27 0.68 -6.58 -9.12
N ARG A 28 -0.50 -6.87 -9.68
CA ARG A 28 -0.62 -7.18 -11.12
C ARG A 28 -0.65 -5.89 -11.93
N VAL A 29 0.33 -5.70 -12.81
CA VAL A 29 0.55 -4.47 -13.58
C VAL A 29 0.67 -4.76 -15.07
N LYS A 30 0.47 -3.73 -15.90
CA LYS A 30 0.76 -3.73 -17.34
C LYS A 30 1.87 -2.72 -17.63
N GLY A 31 2.62 -2.92 -18.72
CA GLY A 31 3.74 -2.04 -19.09
C GLY A 31 3.35 -0.57 -19.36
N GLU A 32 2.08 -0.32 -19.66
CA GLU A 32 1.51 1.03 -19.84
C GLU A 32 1.18 1.76 -18.52
N LEU A 33 1.16 1.05 -17.39
CA LEU A 33 0.87 1.65 -16.10
C LEU A 33 2.07 2.48 -15.62
N HIS A 34 1.90 3.80 -15.57
CA HIS A 34 2.91 4.71 -15.05
C HIS A 34 3.19 4.49 -13.56
N ILE A 35 4.38 4.90 -13.12
CA ILE A 35 4.84 4.71 -11.74
C ILE A 35 3.89 5.32 -10.70
N GLY A 36 3.31 6.49 -10.98
CA GLY A 36 2.33 7.11 -10.08
C GLY A 36 1.09 6.24 -9.85
N GLY A 37 0.62 5.54 -10.88
CA GLY A 37 -0.49 4.60 -10.76
C GLY A 37 -0.13 3.34 -9.97
N VAL A 38 1.13 2.88 -10.06
CA VAL A 38 1.64 1.79 -9.22
C VAL A 38 1.66 2.21 -7.75
N MET A 39 2.12 3.44 -7.46
CA MET A 39 2.18 3.97 -6.08
C MET A 39 0.79 4.09 -5.45
N LEU A 40 -0.21 4.59 -6.19
CA LEU A 40 -1.59 4.68 -5.67
C LEU A 40 -2.16 3.31 -5.31
N ARG A 41 -2.01 2.32 -6.21
CA ARG A 41 -2.45 0.95 -5.95
C ARG A 41 -1.73 0.31 -4.76
N LEU A 42 -0.44 0.63 -4.58
CA LEU A 42 0.32 0.16 -3.43
C LEU A 42 -0.23 0.75 -2.13
N VAL A 43 -0.57 2.04 -2.10
CA VAL A 43 -1.16 2.72 -0.94
C VAL A 43 -2.55 2.14 -0.60
N GLU A 44 -3.37 1.89 -1.61
CA GLU A 44 -4.68 1.23 -1.47
C GLU A 44 -4.54 -0.19 -0.90
N ASP A 45 -3.63 -1.01 -1.46
CA ASP A 45 -3.37 -2.38 -1.02
C ASP A 45 -2.82 -2.44 0.42
N LEU A 46 -2.04 -1.45 0.82
CA LEU A 46 -1.51 -1.33 2.18
C LEU A 46 -2.57 -0.89 3.21
N GLY A 47 -3.74 -0.41 2.80
CA GLY A 47 -4.80 0.05 3.71
C GLY A 47 -4.43 1.30 4.54
N ILE A 48 -3.39 2.03 4.13
CA ILE A 48 -2.88 3.20 4.89
C ILE A 48 -3.90 4.35 4.89
N VAL A 49 -4.80 4.40 3.91
CA VAL A 49 -5.86 5.41 3.83
C VAL A 49 -6.87 5.24 4.98
N GLU A 50 -7.13 4.00 5.42
CA GLU A 50 -8.03 3.71 6.56
C GLU A 50 -7.32 3.90 7.91
N ALA A 51 -6.00 3.73 7.96
CA ALA A 51 -5.22 3.91 9.19
C ALA A 51 -5.36 5.34 9.76
N LEU A 52 -5.49 6.35 8.90
CA LEU A 52 -5.70 7.74 9.31
C LEU A 52 -7.09 7.95 9.95
N GLU A 53 -8.12 7.23 9.53
CA GLU A 53 -9.44 7.28 10.18
C GLU A 53 -9.46 6.48 11.50
N THR A 54 -8.74 5.36 11.58
CA THR A 54 -8.61 4.62 12.85
C THR A 54 -7.81 5.37 13.92
N LEU A 55 -6.81 6.16 13.51
CA LEU A 55 -6.04 7.03 14.42
C LEU A 55 -6.79 8.33 14.77
N ALA A 56 -7.82 8.71 14.01
CA ALA A 56 -8.66 9.87 14.34
C ALA A 56 -9.48 9.69 15.64
N TRP A 57 -9.61 8.46 16.13
CA TRP A 57 -10.24 8.15 17.43
C TRP A 57 -9.28 8.23 18.62
N ILE A 58 -7.97 8.40 18.39
CA ILE A 58 -7.06 8.78 19.45
C ILE A 58 -7.11 10.30 19.53
N ASP A 59 -7.96 10.81 20.40
CA ASP A 59 -7.97 12.22 20.74
C ASP A 59 -6.53 12.68 21.07
N LEU A 60 -6.11 13.84 20.56
CA LEU A 60 -4.83 14.47 20.89
C LEU A 60 -4.67 14.64 22.42
N THR A 61 -5.77 14.70 23.18
CA THR A 61 -5.71 14.68 24.64
C THR A 61 -5.19 13.36 25.20
N THR A 62 -5.43 12.24 24.53
CA THR A 62 -4.96 10.91 24.92
C THR A 62 -3.46 10.78 24.64
N LEU A 63 -3.00 11.30 23.50
CA LEU A 63 -1.57 11.40 23.23
C LEU A 63 -0.87 12.37 24.19
N SER A 64 -1.47 13.54 24.46
CA SER A 64 -0.93 14.50 25.44
C SER A 64 -0.75 13.88 26.81
N LYS A 65 -1.73 13.09 27.28
CA LYS A 65 -1.63 12.39 28.57
C LYS A 65 -0.57 11.31 28.58
N TYR A 66 -0.47 10.54 27.49
CA TYR A 66 0.55 9.50 27.37
C TYR A 66 1.98 10.08 27.38
N TYR A 67 2.19 11.24 26.76
CA TYR A 67 3.48 11.93 26.78
C TYR A 67 3.77 12.67 28.10
N GLU A 68 2.74 13.03 28.89
CA GLU A 68 2.91 13.61 30.23
C GLU A 68 3.18 12.58 31.33
N GLU A 69 2.70 11.34 31.20
CA GLU A 69 2.87 10.30 32.24
C GLU A 69 4.23 9.57 32.18
N GLU A 70 4.95 9.67 31.05
CA GLU A 70 6.25 9.01 30.81
C GLU A 70 7.46 9.97 30.93
N GLY A 71 7.26 11.22 31.35
CA GLY A 71 8.31 12.25 31.54
C GLY A 71 8.39 12.77 32.97
#